data_AF-G5HAW2-F1
#
_entry.id   AF-G5HAW2-F1
#
_cell.length_a   1.000
_cell.length_b   1.000
_cell.length_c   1.000
_cell.angle_alpha   90.00
_cell.angle_beta   90.00
_cell.angle_gamma   90.00
#
_symmetry.space_group_name_H-M   'P 1'
#
loop_
_entity.id
_entity.type
_entity.pdbx_description
1 polymer ?
#
loop_
_entity_poly.entity_id
_entity_poly.type
_entity_poly.pdbx_seq_one_letter_code
_entity_poly.pdbx_strand_id
1 'polypeptide(L)'
;MNKNALREIGEEAAPVNFGDPYTLIPYSWIIRIREMNRSELSSKEQLYLDLFLFSTYTGGTTMTEMAFLKKDAISNRTLICDRIITSKTAIIPLVDRTKAIIKKYQMKCFGEYLLPVFTHKHQTPDQQAGRIKRISEQTNRTLRKVCAQLGIEAEITLGSTRKIFITHMIDSRIPYEHIAEYVGCTIDTVIRHHEQFYQAVQEAWIQYSPDKK
;
A
#
# COMPACT_ATOMS: atom_id res chain seq x y z
N MET A 1 5.99 -11.82 -18.13
CA MET A 1 5.41 -10.58 -18.68
C MET A 1 6.46 -9.48 -18.54
N ASN A 2 6.66 -8.62 -19.54
CA ASN A 2 7.71 -7.58 -19.49
C ASN A 2 7.25 -6.34 -18.69
N LYS A 3 8.18 -5.44 -18.32
CA LYS A 3 7.88 -4.24 -17.52
C LYS A 3 6.88 -3.29 -18.20
N ASN A 4 6.89 -3.22 -19.54
CA ASN A 4 5.96 -2.37 -20.30
C ASN A 4 4.51 -2.86 -20.19
N ALA A 5 4.27 -4.16 -20.36
CA ALA A 5 2.95 -4.76 -20.18
C ALA A 5 2.45 -4.65 -18.73
N LEU A 6 3.34 -4.72 -17.75
CA LEU A 6 2.99 -4.46 -16.34
C LEU A 6 2.61 -2.99 -16.09
N ARG A 7 3.26 -2.06 -16.79
CA ARG A 7 2.94 -0.63 -16.73
C ARG A 7 1.56 -0.35 -17.33
N GLU A 8 1.28 -0.90 -18.51
CA GLU A 8 -0.03 -0.80 -19.17
C GLU A 8 -1.16 -1.31 -18.27
N ILE A 9 -0.99 -2.47 -17.64
CA ILE A 9 -1.97 -3.03 -16.68
C ILE A 9 -2.12 -2.14 -15.43
N GLY A 10 -1.02 -1.56 -14.94
CA GLY A 10 -1.05 -0.63 -13.81
C GLY A 10 -1.77 0.68 -14.12
N GLU A 11 -1.61 1.21 -15.33
CA GLU A 11 -2.27 2.43 -15.82
C GLU A 11 -3.76 2.17 -16.12
N GLU A 12 -4.12 1.00 -16.65
CA GLU A 12 -5.48 0.61 -17.02
C GLU A 12 -6.36 0.22 -15.81
N ALA A 13 -5.76 -0.18 -14.68
CA ALA A 13 -6.47 -0.65 -13.48
C ALA A 13 -7.23 0.43 -12.69
N ALA A 14 -7.05 1.71 -13.00
CA ALA A 14 -7.87 2.90 -12.70
C ALA A 14 -6.96 4.14 -12.68
N PRO A 15 -7.43 5.35 -13.04
CA PRO A 15 -6.71 6.56 -12.70
C PRO A 15 -6.48 6.55 -11.18
N VAL A 16 -5.22 6.63 -10.76
CA VAL A 16 -4.88 6.81 -9.36
C VAL A 16 -5.39 8.19 -8.97
N ASN A 17 -6.63 8.25 -8.51
CA ASN A 17 -7.12 9.42 -7.80
C ASN A 17 -6.30 9.45 -6.50
N PHE A 18 -5.31 10.33 -6.44
CA PHE A 18 -4.42 10.49 -5.28
C PHE A 18 -5.16 11.03 -4.05
N GLY A 19 -6.50 11.15 -4.12
CA GLY A 19 -7.28 11.91 -3.17
C GLY A 19 -6.93 13.39 -3.30
N ASP A 20 -7.58 14.21 -2.50
CA ASP A 20 -7.09 15.55 -2.24
C ASP A 20 -5.62 15.43 -1.76
N PRO A 21 -4.64 16.06 -2.45
CA PRO A 21 -3.22 15.98 -2.11
C PRO A 21 -2.93 16.42 -0.66
N TYR A 22 -3.86 17.14 -0.03
CA TYR A 22 -3.75 17.63 1.34
C TYR A 22 -4.40 16.72 2.39
N THR A 23 -5.12 15.65 2.00
CA THR A 23 -5.71 14.74 2.99
C THR A 23 -4.60 14.05 3.79
N LEU A 24 -4.55 14.37 5.08
CA LEU A 24 -3.64 13.80 6.03
C LEU A 24 -4.22 12.48 6.57
N ILE A 25 -3.54 11.37 6.29
CA ILE A 25 -3.91 10.05 6.84
C ILE A 25 -2.85 9.68 7.88
N PRO A 26 -3.12 9.89 9.19
CA PRO A 26 -2.15 9.58 10.23
C PRO A 26 -1.93 8.07 10.34
N TYR A 27 -0.70 7.67 10.63
CA TYR A 27 -0.35 6.25 10.79
C TYR A 27 -1.10 5.59 11.96
N SER A 28 -1.58 6.36 12.94
CA SER A 28 -2.46 5.87 14.01
C SER A 28 -3.75 5.26 13.48
N TRP A 29 -4.27 5.71 12.33
CA TRP A 29 -5.42 5.07 11.69
C TRP A 29 -5.07 3.70 11.11
N ILE A 30 -3.86 3.52 10.59
CA ILE A 30 -3.37 2.20 10.15
C ILE A 30 -3.27 1.23 11.34
N ILE A 31 -2.85 1.72 12.51
CA ILE A 31 -2.84 0.95 13.75
C ILE A 31 -4.26 0.51 14.12
N ARG A 32 -5.23 1.42 14.10
CA ARG A 32 -6.65 1.10 14.36
C ARG A 32 -7.21 0.08 13.37
N ILE A 33 -6.93 0.25 12.07
CA ILE A 33 -7.33 -0.69 11.01
C ILE A 33 -6.71 -2.07 11.22
N ARG A 34 -5.43 -2.13 11.63
CA ARG A 34 -4.74 -3.38 11.92
C ARG A 34 -5.43 -4.12 13.06
N GLU A 35 -5.74 -3.41 14.13
CA GLU A 35 -6.17 -3.94 15.44
C GLU A 35 -7.68 -4.14 15.59
N MET A 36 -8.47 -3.67 14.62
CA MET A 36 -9.93 -3.81 14.65
C MET A 36 -10.37 -5.28 14.85
N ASN A 37 -11.54 -5.47 15.47
CA ASN A 37 -12.20 -6.75 15.45
C ASN A 37 -12.63 -7.09 14.01
N ARG A 38 -12.19 -8.23 13.49
CA ARG A 38 -12.45 -8.68 12.11
C ARG A 38 -13.55 -9.73 12.00
N SER A 39 -14.30 -9.99 13.07
CA SER A 39 -15.34 -11.04 13.10
C SER A 39 -16.43 -10.83 12.03
N GLU A 40 -16.71 -9.57 11.68
CA GLU A 40 -17.71 -9.21 10.65
C GLU A 40 -17.12 -9.13 9.22
N LEU A 41 -15.83 -9.44 9.07
CA LEU A 41 -15.17 -9.49 7.77
C LEU A 41 -15.15 -10.93 7.27
N SER A 42 -15.70 -11.14 6.08
CA SER A 42 -15.57 -12.39 5.34
C SER A 42 -14.10 -12.74 5.11
N SER A 43 -13.81 -14.02 4.85
CA SER A 43 -12.45 -14.46 4.52
C SER A 43 -11.82 -13.70 3.33
N LYS A 44 -12.65 -13.21 2.39
CA LYS A 44 -12.18 -12.40 1.25
C LYS A 44 -11.84 -10.97 1.71
N GLU A 45 -12.71 -10.33 2.49
CA GLU A 45 -12.44 -8.99 3.04
C GLU A 45 -11.18 -8.99 3.91
N GLN A 46 -10.97 -10.03 4.73
CA GLN A 46 -9.73 -10.17 5.51
C GLN A 46 -8.49 -10.24 4.62
N LEU A 47 -8.54 -10.97 3.51
CA LEU A 47 -7.46 -11.00 2.53
C LEU A 47 -7.22 -9.60 1.94
N TYR A 48 -8.28 -8.89 1.54
CA TYR A 48 -8.14 -7.58 0.94
C TYR A 48 -7.55 -6.56 1.93
N LEU A 49 -7.98 -6.61 3.20
CA LEU A 49 -7.42 -5.78 4.26
C LEU A 49 -5.94 -6.11 4.51
N ASP A 50 -5.58 -7.40 4.51
CA ASP A 50 -4.18 -7.82 4.66
C ASP A 50 -3.31 -7.43 3.45
N LEU A 51 -3.84 -7.41 2.23
CA LEU A 51 -3.13 -6.88 1.05
C LEU A 51 -2.91 -5.37 1.17
N PHE A 52 -3.88 -4.61 1.68
CA PHE A 52 -3.69 -3.20 1.99
C PHE A 52 -2.62 -2.97 3.06
N LEU A 53 -2.64 -3.76 4.15
CA LEU A 53 -1.63 -3.67 5.20
C LEU A 53 -0.24 -4.08 4.69
N PHE A 54 -0.16 -5.12 3.86
CA PHE A 54 1.08 -5.52 3.20
C PHE A 54 1.64 -4.36 2.38
N SER A 55 0.84 -3.79 1.47
CA SER A 55 1.20 -2.62 0.68
C SER A 55 1.72 -1.47 1.55
N THR A 56 1.03 -1.17 2.66
CA THR A 56 1.43 -0.15 3.62
C THR A 56 2.79 -0.45 4.25
N TYR A 57 3.06 -1.69 4.66
CA TYR A 57 4.33 -2.07 5.30
C TYR A 57 5.49 -2.18 4.30
N THR A 58 5.21 -2.26 3.01
CA THR A 58 6.22 -2.49 1.97
C THR A 58 6.42 -1.27 1.06
N GLY A 59 6.32 -0.04 1.61
CA GLY A 59 6.61 1.18 0.86
C GLY A 59 5.56 1.57 -0.18
N GLY A 60 4.31 1.14 0.03
CA GLY A 60 3.22 1.37 -0.93
C GLY A 60 3.37 0.52 -2.18
N THR A 61 3.57 -0.79 -2.02
CA THR A 61 3.56 -1.74 -3.14
C THR A 61 2.19 -1.78 -3.78
N THR A 62 2.12 -1.53 -5.08
CA THR A 62 0.83 -1.49 -5.80
C THR A 62 0.21 -2.88 -5.87
N MET A 63 -1.10 -2.97 -6.17
CA MET A 63 -1.73 -4.28 -6.35
C MET A 63 -1.09 -5.07 -7.50
N THR A 64 -0.72 -4.40 -8.59
CA THR A 64 0.00 -5.01 -9.71
C THR A 64 1.33 -5.58 -9.25
N GLU A 65 2.15 -4.78 -8.56
CA GLU A 65 3.44 -5.25 -8.01
C GLU A 65 3.23 -6.44 -7.06
N MET A 66 2.28 -6.35 -6.12
CA MET A 66 1.94 -7.44 -5.20
C MET A 66 1.48 -8.71 -5.91
N ALA A 67 0.74 -8.59 -7.01
CA ALA A 67 0.23 -9.74 -7.76
C ALA A 67 1.35 -10.54 -8.42
N PHE A 68 2.43 -9.85 -8.84
CA PHE A 68 3.57 -10.47 -9.50
C PHE A 68 4.76 -10.74 -8.58
N LEU A 69 4.71 -10.33 -7.31
CA LEU A 69 5.73 -10.69 -6.32
C LEU A 69 5.81 -12.22 -6.16
N LYS A 70 7.03 -12.73 -6.26
CA LYS A 70 7.37 -14.14 -6.11
C LYS A 70 8.12 -14.40 -4.81
N LYS A 71 8.19 -15.66 -4.39
CA LYS A 71 8.84 -16.09 -3.14
C LYS A 71 10.34 -15.80 -3.11
N ASP A 72 11.00 -15.85 -4.27
CA ASP A 72 12.44 -15.54 -4.46
C ASP A 72 12.77 -14.05 -4.32
N ALA A 73 11.76 -13.17 -4.31
CA ALA A 73 11.93 -11.75 -4.00
C ALA A 73 12.38 -11.50 -2.54
N ILE A 74 12.32 -12.52 -1.68
CA ILE A 74 12.78 -12.42 -0.29
C ILE A 74 14.21 -12.94 -0.19
N SER A 75 15.12 -12.08 0.25
CA SER A 75 16.53 -12.41 0.50
C SER A 75 16.98 -11.80 1.82
N ASN A 76 17.61 -12.59 2.71
CA ASN A 76 18.24 -12.13 3.95
C ASN A 76 17.39 -11.16 4.81
N ARG A 77 16.10 -11.46 4.97
CA ARG A 77 15.08 -10.66 5.71
C ARG A 77 14.65 -9.36 5.01
N THR A 78 14.95 -9.23 3.73
CA THR A 78 14.55 -8.10 2.90
C THR A 78 13.65 -8.58 1.77
N LEU A 79 12.63 -7.79 1.44
CA LEU A 79 11.84 -7.95 0.23
C LEU A 79 12.39 -7.00 -0.85
N ILE A 80 12.81 -7.57 -1.97
CA ILE A 80 13.28 -6.83 -3.14
C ILE A 80 12.11 -6.72 -4.12
N CYS A 81 11.71 -5.49 -4.44
CA CYS A 81 10.57 -5.24 -5.33
C CYS A 81 10.96 -4.22 -6.39
N ASP A 82 10.97 -4.63 -7.66
CA ASP A 82 11.06 -3.69 -8.77
C ASP A 82 9.77 -2.88 -8.88
N ARG A 83 9.90 -1.56 -8.77
CA ARG A 83 8.78 -0.64 -8.88
C ARG A 83 8.45 -0.40 -10.34
N ILE A 84 7.18 -0.57 -10.68
CA ILE A 84 6.69 -0.31 -12.05
C ILE A 84 6.70 1.19 -12.33
N ILE A 85 6.24 1.99 -11.36
CA ILE A 85 6.02 3.44 -11.54
C ILE A 85 7.36 4.19 -11.65
N THR A 86 8.31 3.90 -10.76
CA THR A 86 9.58 4.64 -10.70
C THR A 86 10.69 3.99 -11.49
N SER A 87 10.48 2.76 -12.02
CA SER A 87 11.52 1.92 -12.62
C SER A 87 12.74 1.68 -11.74
N LYS A 88 12.62 1.87 -10.41
CA LYS A 88 13.67 1.63 -9.42
C LYS A 88 13.40 0.36 -8.63
N THR A 89 14.43 -0.18 -7.99
CA THR A 89 14.29 -1.30 -7.05
C THR A 89 14.07 -0.78 -5.64
N ALA A 90 13.04 -1.29 -4.98
CA ALA A 90 12.81 -1.10 -3.56
C ALA A 90 13.45 -2.23 -2.76
N ILE A 91 14.19 -1.90 -1.71
CA ILE A 91 14.87 -2.83 -0.82
C ILE A 91 14.23 -2.68 0.55
N ILE A 92 13.29 -3.56 0.90
CA ILE A 92 12.38 -3.34 2.03
C ILE A 92 12.70 -4.29 3.19
N PRO A 93 13.13 -3.80 4.37
CA PRO A 93 13.27 -4.64 5.55
C PRO A 93 11.94 -5.31 5.94
N LEU A 94 11.94 -6.64 6.07
CA LEU A 94 10.74 -7.37 6.50
C LEU A 94 10.52 -7.23 7.99
N VAL A 95 9.56 -6.39 8.36
CA VAL A 95 8.99 -6.34 9.70
C VAL A 95 8.10 -7.55 9.97
N ASP A 96 7.92 -7.90 11.25
CA ASP A 96 7.19 -9.11 11.64
C ASP A 96 5.73 -9.12 11.19
N ARG A 97 5.12 -7.94 11.06
CA ARG A 97 3.75 -7.78 10.53
C ARG A 97 3.65 -8.22 9.07
N THR A 98 4.64 -7.90 8.24
CA THR A 98 4.71 -8.34 6.84
C THR A 98 4.92 -9.85 6.77
N LYS A 99 5.83 -10.39 7.60
CA LYS A 99 6.06 -11.85 7.69
C LYS A 99 4.82 -12.61 8.11
N ALA A 100 4.04 -12.06 9.04
CA ALA A 100 2.79 -12.67 9.50
C ALA A 100 1.75 -12.78 8.37
N ILE A 101 1.62 -11.75 7.52
CA ILE A 101 0.73 -11.79 6.34
C ILE A 101 1.19 -12.87 5.35
N ILE A 102 2.48 -12.90 5.02
CA ILE A 102 3.05 -13.92 4.13
C ILE A 102 2.75 -15.32 4.68
N LYS A 103 3.06 -15.57 5.96
CA LYS A 103 2.83 -16.86 6.62
C LYS A 103 1.35 -17.25 6.65
N LYS A 104 0.44 -16.29 6.88
CA LYS A 104 -1.02 -16.51 6.91
C LYS A 104 -1.55 -17.04 5.57
N TYR A 105 -0.98 -16.59 4.45
CA TYR A 105 -1.49 -16.90 3.11
C TYR A 105 -0.62 -17.86 2.30
N GLN A 106 0.53 -18.31 2.80
CA GLN A 106 1.48 -19.15 2.06
C GLN A 106 0.84 -20.39 1.42
N MET A 107 -0.08 -21.07 2.13
CA MET A 107 -0.76 -22.28 1.64
C MET A 107 -1.88 -22.01 0.63
N LYS A 108 -2.28 -20.74 0.47
CA LYS A 108 -3.30 -20.30 -0.49
C LYS A 108 -2.69 -19.72 -1.77
N CYS A 109 -1.36 -19.57 -1.81
CA CYS A 109 -0.66 -19.01 -2.95
C CYS A 109 -0.57 -20.02 -4.09
N PHE A 110 -0.68 -19.54 -5.32
CA PHE A 110 -0.55 -20.35 -6.52
C PHE A 110 0.90 -20.33 -7.02
N GLY A 111 1.52 -21.49 -7.19
CA GLY A 111 2.88 -21.62 -7.71
C GLY A 111 3.93 -20.84 -6.90
N GLU A 112 4.70 -20.01 -7.59
CA GLU A 112 5.81 -19.23 -7.03
C GLU A 112 5.40 -17.87 -6.44
N TYR A 113 4.14 -17.47 -6.61
CA TYR A 113 3.67 -16.17 -6.12
C TYR A 113 3.74 -16.10 -4.58
N LEU A 114 4.12 -14.92 -4.08
CA LEU A 114 4.26 -14.64 -2.65
C LEU A 114 2.91 -14.38 -1.97
N LEU A 115 1.93 -13.89 -2.73
CA LEU A 115 0.60 -13.51 -2.26
C LEU A 115 -0.50 -14.19 -3.10
N PRO A 116 -1.67 -14.51 -2.52
CA PRO A 116 -2.73 -15.26 -3.18
C PRO A 116 -3.62 -14.36 -4.06
N VAL A 117 -3.01 -13.51 -4.89
CA VAL A 117 -3.74 -12.65 -5.83
C VAL A 117 -4.20 -13.47 -7.04
N PHE A 118 -3.27 -14.19 -7.66
CA PHE A 118 -3.53 -15.10 -8.76
C PHE A 118 -3.85 -16.53 -8.30
N THR A 119 -4.48 -17.27 -9.20
CA THR A 119 -4.89 -18.66 -9.06
C THR A 119 -4.72 -19.33 -10.43
N HIS A 120 -4.98 -20.63 -10.53
CA HIS A 120 -4.97 -21.38 -11.80
C HIS A 120 -5.88 -20.80 -12.89
N LYS A 121 -6.80 -19.88 -12.56
CA LYS A 121 -7.73 -19.22 -13.51
C LYS A 121 -7.13 -18.00 -14.23
N HIS A 122 -5.94 -17.54 -13.83
CA HIS A 122 -5.35 -16.28 -14.31
C HIS A 122 -4.08 -16.54 -15.12
N GLN A 123 -4.26 -17.13 -16.30
CA GLN A 123 -3.17 -17.62 -17.15
C GLN A 123 -2.80 -16.61 -18.23
N THR A 124 -3.77 -15.85 -18.75
CA THR A 124 -3.55 -14.84 -19.79
C THR A 124 -3.36 -13.45 -19.19
N PRO A 125 -2.68 -12.51 -19.90
CA PRO A 125 -2.54 -11.13 -19.48
C PRO A 125 -3.90 -10.46 -19.16
N ASP A 126 -4.91 -10.63 -20.00
CA ASP A 126 -6.25 -10.04 -19.78
C ASP A 126 -6.93 -10.58 -18.51
N GLN A 127 -6.79 -11.89 -18.24
CA GLN A 127 -7.31 -12.49 -17.01
C GLN A 127 -6.58 -11.94 -15.78
N GLN A 128 -5.27 -11.71 -15.88
CA GLN A 128 -4.46 -11.14 -14.81
C GLN A 128 -4.82 -9.67 -14.56
N ALA A 129 -4.93 -8.87 -15.62
CA ALA A 129 -5.35 -7.47 -15.55
C ALA A 129 -6.74 -7.33 -14.93
N GLY A 130 -7.72 -8.10 -15.43
CA GLY A 130 -9.08 -8.12 -14.89
C GLY A 130 -9.13 -8.60 -13.44
N ARG A 131 -8.24 -9.50 -13.02
CA ARG A 131 -8.11 -9.92 -11.62
C ARG A 131 -7.54 -8.82 -10.74
N ILE A 132 -6.45 -8.17 -11.16
CA ILE A 132 -5.81 -7.06 -10.45
C ILE A 132 -6.81 -5.92 -10.25
N LYS A 133 -7.52 -5.50 -11.31
CA LYS A 133 -8.57 -4.47 -11.23
C LYS A 133 -9.63 -4.86 -10.20
N ARG A 134 -10.20 -6.06 -10.32
CA ARG A 134 -11.26 -6.53 -9.42
C ARG A 134 -10.81 -6.59 -7.97
N ILE A 135 -9.60 -7.09 -7.68
CA ILE A 135 -9.12 -7.19 -6.29
C ILE A 135 -8.80 -5.80 -5.71
N SER A 136 -8.28 -4.86 -6.51
CA SER A 136 -8.09 -3.46 -6.11
C SER A 136 -9.41 -2.80 -5.73
N GLU A 137 -10.43 -2.92 -6.58
CA GLU A 137 -11.77 -2.38 -6.32
C GLU A 137 -12.39 -2.98 -5.04
N GLN A 138 -12.28 -4.30 -4.86
CA GLN A 138 -12.77 -4.96 -3.66
C GLN A 138 -11.99 -4.53 -2.41
N THR A 139 -10.68 -4.30 -2.54
CA THR A 139 -9.86 -3.77 -1.44
C THR A 139 -10.34 -2.40 -1.01
N ASN A 140 -10.56 -1.48 -1.95
CA ASN A 140 -11.09 -0.17 -1.63
C ASN A 140 -12.51 -0.23 -1.05
N ARG A 141 -13.38 -1.14 -1.52
CA ARG A 141 -14.70 -1.38 -0.90
C ARG A 141 -14.59 -1.86 0.54
N THR A 142 -13.69 -2.83 0.81
CA THR A 142 -13.42 -3.30 2.17
C THR A 142 -12.89 -2.18 3.05
N LEU A 143 -11.98 -1.33 2.54
CA LEU A 143 -11.46 -0.19 3.29
C LEU A 143 -12.55 0.81 3.66
N ARG A 144 -13.49 1.13 2.76
CA ARG A 144 -14.63 2.01 3.09
C ARG A 144 -15.48 1.43 4.21
N LYS A 145 -15.80 0.13 4.15
CA LYS A 145 -16.52 -0.57 5.23
C LYS A 145 -15.77 -0.49 6.56
N VAL A 146 -14.47 -0.80 6.55
CA VAL A 146 -13.61 -0.76 7.75
C VAL A 146 -13.49 0.65 8.32
N CYS A 147 -13.30 1.67 7.48
CA CYS A 147 -13.21 3.06 7.91
C CYS A 147 -14.52 3.52 8.55
N ALA A 148 -15.67 3.19 7.95
CA ALA A 148 -16.98 3.49 8.52
C ALA A 148 -17.17 2.82 9.91
N GLN A 149 -16.78 1.56 10.07
CA GLN A 149 -16.84 0.85 11.37
C GLN A 149 -15.93 1.50 12.44
N LEU A 150 -14.83 2.13 12.02
CA LEU A 150 -13.90 2.83 12.90
C LEU A 150 -14.22 4.31 13.06
N GLY A 151 -15.28 4.85 12.44
CA GLY A 151 -15.55 6.29 12.44
C GLY A 151 -14.41 7.11 11.83
N ILE A 152 -13.73 6.57 10.82
CA ILE A 152 -12.73 7.29 10.02
C ILE A 152 -13.44 7.86 8.80
N GLU A 153 -13.54 9.18 8.74
CA GLU A 153 -14.27 9.88 7.67
C GLU A 153 -13.44 10.05 6.38
N ALA A 154 -12.11 9.96 6.48
CA ALA A 154 -11.23 10.11 5.33
C ALA A 154 -11.31 8.92 4.36
N GLU A 155 -11.19 9.21 3.06
CA GLU A 155 -11.09 8.16 2.04
C GLU A 155 -9.67 7.56 2.03
N ILE A 156 -9.53 6.40 2.66
CA ILE A 156 -8.29 5.60 2.61
C ILE A 156 -8.40 4.59 1.46
N THR A 157 -7.47 4.66 0.51
CA THR A 157 -7.38 3.71 -0.61
C THR A 157 -6.04 3.01 -0.62
N LEU A 158 -5.91 1.99 -1.47
CA LEU A 158 -4.60 1.37 -1.72
C LEU A 158 -3.58 2.38 -2.27
N GLY A 159 -4.03 3.41 -3.00
CA GLY A 159 -3.16 4.48 -3.51
C GLY A 159 -2.56 5.37 -2.41
N SER A 160 -3.24 5.46 -1.25
CA SER A 160 -2.78 6.24 -0.11
C SER A 160 -1.55 5.64 0.59
N THR A 161 -1.31 4.34 0.43
CA THR A 161 -0.30 3.56 1.20
C THR A 161 1.12 4.08 1.08
N ARG A 162 1.54 4.53 -0.11
CA ARG A 162 2.89 5.08 -0.32
C ARG A 162 3.12 6.36 0.46
N LYS A 163 2.16 7.30 0.39
CA LYS A 163 2.21 8.56 1.15
C LYS A 163 2.24 8.27 2.65
N ILE A 164 1.34 7.40 3.12
CA ILE A 164 1.26 6.98 4.53
C ILE A 164 2.58 6.39 5.02
N PHE A 165 3.20 5.50 4.24
CA PHE A 165 4.50 4.92 4.60
C PHE A 165 5.59 5.98 4.69
N ILE A 166 5.74 6.82 3.66
CA ILE A 166 6.79 7.86 3.63
C ILE A 166 6.65 8.81 4.82
N THR A 167 5.45 9.34 5.03
CA THR A 167 5.17 10.24 6.16
C THR A 167 5.48 9.57 7.51
N HIS A 168 5.08 8.32 7.71
CA HIS A 168 5.38 7.59 8.94
C HIS A 168 6.88 7.40 9.17
N MET A 169 7.65 7.08 8.12
CA MET A 169 9.10 6.90 8.22
C MET A 169 9.82 8.22 8.52
N ILE A 170 9.35 9.33 7.93
CA ILE A 170 9.86 10.67 8.25
C ILE A 170 9.59 11.02 9.72
N ASP A 171 8.37 10.83 10.19
CA ASP A 171 7.97 11.07 11.59
C ASP A 171 8.79 10.19 12.57
N SER A 172 9.12 8.97 12.14
CA SER A 172 10.00 8.05 12.86
C SER A 172 11.49 8.39 12.76
N ARG A 173 11.85 9.55 12.18
CA ARG A 173 13.22 10.05 12.01
C ARG A 173 14.14 9.11 11.22
N ILE A 174 13.58 8.36 10.28
CA ILE A 174 14.38 7.54 9.38
C ILE A 174 15.07 8.44 8.34
N PRO A 175 16.37 8.27 8.08
CA PRO A 175 17.08 9.08 7.09
C PRO A 175 16.48 8.95 5.68
N TYR A 176 16.44 10.05 4.92
CA TYR A 176 15.73 10.12 3.64
C TYR A 176 16.28 9.16 2.59
N GLU A 177 17.59 8.89 2.62
CA GLU A 177 18.26 7.90 1.79
C GLU A 177 17.69 6.49 2.01
N HIS A 178 17.45 6.10 3.27
CA HIS A 178 16.85 4.82 3.59
C HIS A 178 15.37 4.79 3.18
N ILE A 179 14.62 5.87 3.37
CA ILE A 179 13.22 5.94 2.92
C ILE A 179 13.14 5.80 1.39
N ALA A 180 14.02 6.49 0.66
CA ALA A 180 14.07 6.42 -0.80
C ALA A 180 14.42 5.00 -1.28
N GLU A 181 15.33 4.30 -0.59
CA GLU A 181 15.66 2.90 -0.84
C GLU A 181 14.49 1.96 -0.55
N TYR A 182 13.83 2.10 0.60
CA TYR A 182 12.69 1.26 1.00
C TYR A 182 11.49 1.42 0.07
N VAL A 183 11.28 2.63 -0.44
CA VAL A 183 10.19 2.92 -1.38
C VAL A 183 10.59 2.62 -2.81
N GLY A 184 11.89 2.68 -3.16
CA GLY A 184 12.35 2.66 -4.54
C GLY A 184 12.01 3.96 -5.27
N CYS A 185 12.38 5.12 -4.72
CA CYS A 185 12.14 6.44 -5.33
C CYS A 185 13.41 7.32 -5.27
N THR A 186 13.29 8.62 -5.58
CA THR A 186 14.38 9.60 -5.36
C THR A 186 14.24 10.24 -3.98
N ILE A 187 15.35 10.75 -3.43
CA ILE A 187 15.31 11.56 -2.20
C ILE A 187 14.39 12.77 -2.40
N ASP A 188 14.43 13.43 -3.57
CA ASP A 188 13.53 14.55 -3.89
C ASP A 188 12.05 14.16 -3.82
N THR A 189 11.70 12.90 -4.11
CA THR A 189 10.33 12.41 -3.95
C THR A 189 9.95 12.32 -2.47
N VAL A 190 10.87 11.87 -1.61
CA VAL A 190 10.68 11.86 -0.16
C VAL A 190 10.52 13.29 0.38
N ILE A 191 11.37 14.22 -0.05
CA ILE A 191 11.31 15.63 0.33
C ILE A 191 9.97 16.26 -0.07
N ARG A 192 9.49 16.04 -1.30
CA ARG A 192 8.16 16.55 -1.71
C ARG A 192 7.03 16.03 -0.83
N HIS A 193 7.08 14.75 -0.43
CA HIS A 193 6.09 14.20 0.50
C HIS A 193 6.21 14.81 1.91
N HIS A 194 7.43 15.12 2.36
CA HIS A 194 7.68 15.83 3.60
C HIS A 194 7.06 17.22 3.57
N GLU A 195 7.36 18.02 2.55
CA GLU A 195 6.81 19.39 2.38
C GLU A 195 5.28 19.40 2.35
N GLN A 196 4.67 18.51 1.56
CA GLN A 196 3.20 18.37 1.50
C GLN A 196 2.57 18.02 2.85
N PHE A 197 3.23 17.19 3.66
CA PHE A 197 2.75 16.86 5.00
C PHE A 197 2.78 18.07 5.93
N TYR A 198 3.88 18.84 5.95
CA TYR A 198 3.99 20.01 6.81
C TYR A 198 3.04 21.14 6.39
N GLN A 199 2.84 21.32 5.09
CA GLN A 199 1.85 22.27 4.58
C GLN A 199 0.44 21.89 5.06
N ALA A 200 0.04 20.62 4.94
CA ALA A 200 -1.27 20.16 5.40
C ALA A 200 -1.46 20.33 6.92
N VAL A 201 -0.41 20.08 7.72
CA VAL A 201 -0.44 20.30 9.17
C VAL A 201 -0.59 21.79 9.50
N GLN A 202 0.11 22.67 8.80
CA GLN A 202 0.03 24.11 8.99
C GLN A 202 -1.35 24.66 8.63
N GLU A 203 -1.93 24.22 7.51
CA GLU A 203 -3.28 24.60 7.09
C GLU A 203 -4.34 24.14 8.11
N ALA A 204 -4.23 22.90 8.61
CA ALA A 204 -5.11 22.40 9.66
C ALA A 204 -4.97 23.23 10.96
N TRP A 205 -3.75 23.57 11.37
CA TRP A 205 -3.54 24.46 12.51
C TRP A 205 -4.20 25.83 12.32
N ILE A 206 -4.09 26.44 11.14
CA ILE A 206 -4.71 27.75 10.85
C ILE A 206 -6.25 27.68 10.87
N GLN A 207 -6.82 26.56 10.45
CA GLN A 207 -8.27 26.35 10.40
C GLN A 207 -8.87 26.04 11.77
N TYR A 208 -8.17 25.23 12.58
CA TYR A 208 -8.67 24.72 13.86
C TYR A 208 -8.02 25.37 15.10
N SER A 209 -7.23 26.43 14.93
CA SER A 209 -6.61 27.15 16.05
C SER A 209 -7.67 27.68 17.03
N PRO A 210 -7.51 27.45 18.35
CA PRO A 210 -8.46 27.91 19.37
C PRO A 210 -8.65 29.43 19.42
N ASP A 211 -7.68 30.22 18.93
CA ASP A 211 -7.65 31.68 19.02
C ASP A 211 -8.55 32.41 18.00
N LYS A 212 -9.41 31.68 17.27
CA LYS A 212 -10.40 32.24 16.32
C LYS A 212 -11.86 32.19 16.82
N LYS A 213 -12.09 32.17 18.14
CA LYS A 213 -13.40 32.43 18.74
C LYS A 213 -13.42 33.79 19.45
#